data_AF-A0A143ZFI5-F1
#
_entry.id   AF-A0A143ZFI5-F1
#
_cell.length_a   1.000
_cell.length_b   1.000
_cell.length_c   1.000
_cell.angle_alpha   90.00
_cell.angle_beta   90.00
_cell.angle_gamma   90.00
#
_symmetry.space_group_name_H-M   'P 1'
#
loop_
_entity.id
_entity.type
_entity.pdbx_description
1 polymer ?
#
loop_
_entity_poly.entity_id
_entity_poly.type
_entity_poly.pdbx_seq_one_letter_code
_entity_poly.pdbx_strand_id
1 'polypeptide(L)'
;MDARTDTRLVPLCVDLDGTLVAADTLWEGVAVVLFRNPLMLFALVVWALRGKAHLKHEVAARSGRTGGDWPYRPEVMERLQRERASGRDIVLVTGAAERVALDVAAHAGIFTGVLHSSSTHNLTSHRKREELVARYGEAGFDYMGNSRDDVAVFDAARTAIVVAPDRAAETWRRRHGAERLETGTIGIKDTLKSIRIHQWAKNILIAVPMALDHDILQQEALINTILAFFAFSFLASAVYVINDISDLTNDRRHPKKRFRPLASGRMSVPTGLALAASLLIASGALTMTMPGNFILTLGIYLAITTAYTFFLKRKLLVDVFTLAGLYTIRIVAGATATGTELSFWLLAFSIFFFLSLALVKRYVELDEHGGEAGAQVPGRGYMQVDFEMVGQAGVSSAFASALVLALYIHSVEMQQMYSMPAALWPLCPMVLYMLLRIWMLARRGALHEDPVVFIMRDWRSIATMAAGGVLVMIGAVGIQ
;
A
#
# COMPACT_ATOMS: atom_id res chain seq x y z
N MET A 1 34.83 8.98 41.10
CA MET A 1 33.35 8.95 41.09
C MET A 1 32.95 8.45 39.70
N ASP A 2 32.56 7.18 39.60
CA ASP A 2 32.39 6.52 38.30
C ASP A 2 31.18 7.08 37.54
N ALA A 3 31.39 7.53 36.30
CA ALA A 3 30.36 8.09 35.42
C ALA A 3 29.11 7.18 35.27
N ARG A 4 29.25 5.86 35.47
CA ARG A 4 28.14 4.88 35.46
C ARG A 4 27.21 4.98 36.67
N THR A 5 27.68 5.51 37.79
CA THR A 5 26.87 5.66 39.03
C THR A 5 25.94 6.88 38.93
N ASP A 6 26.38 7.91 38.22
CA ASP A 6 25.65 9.16 37.97
C ASP A 6 24.50 8.99 36.95
N THR A 7 24.68 8.10 35.96
CA THR A 7 23.63 7.83 34.96
C THR A 7 22.40 7.14 35.53
N ARG A 8 22.54 6.35 36.61
CA ARG A 8 21.41 5.64 37.25
C ARG A 8 20.48 6.57 38.03
N LEU A 9 20.99 7.69 38.51
CA LEU A 9 20.25 8.64 39.34
C LEU A 9 19.42 9.63 38.51
N VAL A 10 19.75 9.78 37.22
CA VAL A 10 19.08 10.73 36.33
C VAL A 10 18.09 9.99 35.42
N PRO A 11 16.78 10.30 35.48
CA PRO A 11 15.78 9.62 34.68
C PRO A 11 15.99 9.88 33.19
N LEU A 12 15.69 8.87 32.37
CA LEU A 12 15.64 8.98 30.92
C LEU A 12 14.18 9.23 30.49
N CYS A 13 13.90 10.45 30.05
CA CYS A 13 12.62 10.86 29.53
C CYS A 13 12.55 10.59 28.02
N VAL A 14 11.46 10.01 27.54
CA VAL A 14 11.35 9.55 26.15
C VAL A 14 10.06 10.05 25.53
N ASP A 15 10.14 10.70 24.37
CA ASP A 15 8.96 11.05 23.59
C ASP A 15 8.34 9.83 22.89
N LEU A 16 7.04 9.91 22.60
CA LEU A 16 6.30 8.85 21.92
C LEU A 16 6.39 8.97 20.39
N ASP A 17 5.86 10.06 19.83
CA ASP A 17 5.50 10.17 18.41
C ASP A 17 6.74 10.43 17.55
N GLY A 18 7.04 9.50 16.64
CA GLY A 18 8.25 9.52 15.82
C GLY A 18 9.56 9.20 16.56
N THR A 19 9.55 9.16 17.89
CA THR A 19 10.68 8.75 18.76
C THR A 19 10.55 7.28 19.14
N LEU A 20 9.75 6.91 20.14
CA LEU A 20 9.53 5.51 20.55
C LEU A 20 8.82 4.69 19.45
N VAL A 21 7.74 5.26 18.92
CA VAL A 21 7.00 4.70 17.79
C VAL A 21 7.38 5.49 16.54
N ALA A 22 7.54 4.82 15.40
CA ALA A 22 7.88 5.50 14.15
C ALA A 22 6.72 6.34 13.57
N ALA A 23 5.51 6.12 14.09
CA ALA A 23 4.28 6.76 13.65
C ALA A 23 3.95 8.04 14.44
N ASP A 24 3.00 8.80 13.90
CA ASP A 24 2.27 9.84 14.63
C ASP A 24 0.90 9.28 15.03
N THR A 25 0.68 9.15 16.33
CA THR A 25 -0.52 8.53 16.91
C THR A 25 -1.80 9.30 16.60
N LEU A 26 -1.72 10.63 16.46
CA LEU A 26 -2.87 11.48 16.13
C LEU A 26 -3.27 11.28 14.67
N TRP A 27 -2.33 11.40 13.73
CA TRP A 27 -2.65 11.29 12.30
C TRP A 27 -3.14 9.90 11.92
N GLU A 28 -2.55 8.85 12.48
CA GLU A 28 -3.05 7.49 12.29
C GLU A 28 -4.43 7.30 12.94
N GLY A 29 -4.67 7.88 14.11
CA GLY A 29 -5.99 7.86 14.75
C GLY A 29 -7.05 8.55 13.90
N VAL A 30 -6.74 9.72 13.34
CA VAL A 30 -7.61 10.49 12.44
C VAL A 30 -7.95 9.68 11.19
N ALA A 31 -6.95 9.06 10.56
CA ALA A 31 -7.17 8.21 9.40
C ALA A 31 -8.14 7.07 9.71
N VAL A 32 -7.93 6.34 10.83
CA VAL A 32 -8.83 5.26 11.25
C VAL A 32 -10.26 5.75 11.48
N VAL A 33 -10.43 6.90 12.16
CA VAL A 33 -11.75 7.47 12.41
C VAL A 33 -12.47 7.83 11.10
N LEU A 34 -11.76 8.47 10.15
CA LEU A 34 -12.32 8.86 8.86
C LEU A 34 -12.65 7.66 7.97
N PHE A 35 -11.79 6.64 7.90
CA PHE A 35 -12.08 5.44 7.10
C PHE A 35 -13.21 4.59 7.68
N ARG A 36 -13.44 4.64 8.99
CA ARG A 36 -14.62 4.00 9.62
C ARG A 36 -15.89 4.80 9.39
N ASN A 37 -15.81 6.14 9.47
CA ASN A 37 -16.95 7.02 9.26
C ASN A 37 -16.50 8.35 8.65
N PRO A 38 -16.63 8.54 7.32
CA PRO A 38 -16.22 9.77 6.65
C PRO A 38 -16.93 11.04 7.15
N LEU A 39 -18.14 10.93 7.70
CA LEU A 39 -18.89 12.07 8.25
C LEU A 39 -18.23 12.66 9.51
N MET A 40 -17.32 11.92 10.14
CA MET A 40 -16.53 12.40 11.27
C MET A 40 -15.59 13.54 10.89
N LEU A 41 -15.40 13.84 9.60
CA LEU A 41 -14.68 15.03 9.15
C LEU A 41 -15.23 16.31 9.77
N PHE A 42 -16.56 16.46 9.84
CA PHE A 42 -17.19 17.62 10.46
C PHE A 42 -16.92 17.68 11.97
N ALA A 43 -16.97 16.53 12.64
CA ALA A 43 -16.65 16.44 14.06
C ALA A 43 -15.19 16.79 14.35
N LEU A 44 -14.25 16.32 13.50
CA LEU A 44 -12.82 16.66 13.62
C LEU A 44 -12.58 18.18 13.55
N VAL A 45 -13.29 18.89 12.65
CA VAL A 45 -13.20 20.35 12.56
C VAL A 45 -13.70 20.99 13.87
N VAL A 46 -14.87 20.57 14.37
CA VAL A 46 -15.41 21.09 15.64
C VAL A 46 -14.47 20.82 16.81
N TRP A 47 -13.87 19.62 16.89
CA TRP A 47 -12.93 19.28 17.96
C TRP A 47 -11.63 20.07 17.86
N ALA A 48 -11.13 20.31 16.65
CA ALA A 48 -9.96 21.14 16.42
C ALA A 48 -10.21 22.59 16.87
N LEU A 49 -11.41 23.14 16.60
CA LEU A 49 -11.81 24.48 17.06
C LEU A 49 -11.89 24.59 18.59
N ARG A 50 -12.24 23.49 19.28
CA ARG A 50 -12.22 23.40 20.75
C ARG A 50 -10.81 23.19 21.33
N GLY A 51 -9.79 23.04 20.48
CA GLY A 51 -8.38 22.97 20.87
C GLY A 51 -7.73 21.61 20.59
N LYS A 52 -6.40 21.63 20.41
CA LYS A 52 -5.59 20.45 20.05
C LYS A 52 -5.68 19.32 21.09
N ALA A 53 -5.76 19.66 22.38
CA ALA A 53 -5.91 18.69 23.46
C ALA A 53 -7.22 17.89 23.34
N HIS A 54 -8.33 18.59 23.11
CA HIS A 54 -9.64 17.99 22.92
C HIS A 54 -9.68 17.11 21.66
N LEU A 55 -9.12 17.58 20.55
CA LEU A 55 -9.00 16.78 19.32
C LEU A 55 -8.27 15.44 19.57
N LYS A 56 -7.10 15.49 20.23
CA LYS A 56 -6.32 14.28 20.55
C LYS A 56 -7.11 13.30 21.40
N HIS A 57 -7.85 13.80 22.39
CA HIS A 57 -8.67 12.98 23.27
C HIS A 57 -9.81 12.28 22.51
N GLU A 58 -10.58 13.03 21.71
CA GLU A 58 -11.72 12.49 20.95
C GLU A 58 -11.29 11.48 19.87
N VAL A 59 -10.14 11.72 19.23
CA VAL A 59 -9.54 10.79 18.26
C VAL A 59 -9.07 9.51 18.95
N ALA A 60 -8.34 9.63 20.07
CA ALA A 60 -7.87 8.48 20.83
C ALA A 60 -9.03 7.57 21.28
N ALA A 61 -10.11 8.17 21.78
CA ALA A 61 -11.31 7.46 22.24
C ALA A 61 -11.98 6.61 21.14
N ARG A 62 -11.91 7.04 19.87
CA ARG A 62 -12.60 6.39 18.73
C ARG A 62 -11.69 5.58 17.81
N SER A 63 -10.38 5.77 17.88
CA SER A 63 -9.43 5.00 17.06
C SER A 63 -9.49 3.50 17.39
N GLY A 64 -9.73 3.15 18.66
CA GLY A 64 -9.80 1.75 19.12
C GLY A 64 -8.47 1.01 18.98
N ARG A 65 -7.35 1.72 18.89
CA ARG A 65 -6.01 1.15 18.81
C ARG A 65 -5.50 0.79 20.20
N THR A 66 -4.70 -0.26 20.27
CA THR A 66 -4.06 -0.74 21.50
C THR A 66 -2.55 -0.54 21.42
N GLY A 67 -1.85 -0.64 22.57
CA GLY A 67 -0.40 -0.46 22.65
C GLY A 67 0.40 -1.32 21.67
N GLY A 68 -0.05 -2.53 21.35
CA GLY A 68 0.64 -3.44 20.42
C GLY A 68 0.47 -3.11 18.93
N ASP A 69 -0.42 -2.17 18.55
CA ASP A 69 -0.71 -1.86 17.14
C ASP A 69 0.26 -0.82 16.52
N TRP A 70 1.19 -0.30 17.31
CA TRP A 70 2.11 0.78 16.91
C TRP A 70 3.43 0.24 16.35
N PRO A 71 4.06 0.93 15.39
CA PRO A 71 5.33 0.50 14.81
C PRO A 71 6.48 0.97 15.69
N TYR A 72 6.79 0.21 16.75
CA TYR A 72 7.92 0.51 17.63
C TYR A 72 9.25 0.50 16.88
N ARG A 73 10.15 1.41 17.24
CA ARG A 73 11.53 1.40 16.74
C ARG A 73 12.35 0.37 17.53
N PRO A 74 12.82 -0.72 16.90
CA PRO A 74 13.54 -1.77 17.63
C PRO A 74 14.83 -1.23 18.29
N GLU A 75 15.51 -0.29 17.65
CA GLU A 75 16.74 0.32 18.16
C GLU A 75 16.50 1.13 19.44
N VAL A 76 15.37 1.85 19.50
CA VAL A 76 14.94 2.60 20.69
C VAL A 76 14.53 1.62 21.79
N MET A 77 13.70 0.63 21.46
CA MET A 77 13.24 -0.38 22.43
C MET A 77 14.40 -1.12 23.07
N GLU A 78 15.38 -1.58 22.29
CA GLU A 78 16.57 -2.27 22.78
C GLU A 78 17.40 -1.36 23.70
N ARG A 79 17.56 -0.08 23.35
CA ARG A 79 18.27 0.89 24.21
C ARG A 79 17.53 1.08 25.54
N LEU A 80 16.23 1.31 25.51
CA LEU A 80 15.44 1.53 26.73
C LEU A 80 15.42 0.27 27.63
N GLN A 81 15.30 -0.92 27.05
CA GLN A 81 15.38 -2.17 27.81
C GLN A 81 16.73 -2.34 28.51
N ARG A 82 17.84 -1.98 27.84
CA ARG A 82 19.18 -1.99 28.46
C ARG A 82 19.31 -0.98 29.60
N GLU A 83 18.84 0.25 29.42
CA GLU A 83 18.84 1.28 30.46
C GLU A 83 17.99 0.83 31.66
N ARG A 84 16.81 0.22 31.41
CA ARG A 84 15.94 -0.29 32.47
C ARG A 84 16.58 -1.42 33.26
N ALA A 85 17.20 -2.37 32.57
CA ALA A 85 17.97 -3.45 33.19
C ALA A 85 19.15 -2.94 34.04
N SER A 86 19.69 -1.75 33.73
CA SER A 86 20.73 -1.12 34.55
C SER A 86 20.22 -0.44 35.82
N GLY A 87 18.90 -0.45 36.05
CA GLY A 87 18.24 0.13 37.22
C GLY A 87 17.83 1.60 37.04
N ARG A 88 17.90 2.13 35.82
CA ARG A 88 17.54 3.52 35.51
C ARG A 88 16.03 3.69 35.42
N ASP A 89 15.54 4.84 35.88
CA ASP A 89 14.16 5.25 35.67
C ASP A 89 13.93 5.72 34.24
N ILE A 90 12.85 5.23 33.62
CA ILE A 90 12.47 5.58 32.25
C ILE A 90 11.06 6.15 32.29
N VAL A 91 10.90 7.37 31.81
CA VAL A 91 9.63 8.10 31.87
C VAL A 91 9.14 8.36 30.46
N LEU A 92 7.93 7.93 30.13
CA LEU A 92 7.29 8.27 28.87
C LEU A 92 6.74 9.70 28.98
N VAL A 93 7.13 10.60 28.08
CA VAL A 93 6.73 12.01 28.11
C VAL A 93 6.20 12.41 26.75
N THR A 94 4.88 12.46 26.60
CA THR A 94 4.24 12.58 25.30
C THR A 94 3.18 13.65 25.23
N GLY A 95 3.04 14.26 24.05
CA GLY A 95 1.90 15.07 23.71
C GLY A 95 0.63 14.26 23.39
N ALA A 96 0.69 12.92 23.34
CA ALA A 96 -0.46 12.08 23.05
C ALA A 96 -1.51 12.11 24.18
N ALA A 97 -2.73 11.69 23.86
CA ALA A 97 -3.81 11.59 24.84
C ALA A 97 -3.51 10.48 25.88
N GLU A 98 -3.97 10.69 27.10
CA GLU A 98 -3.85 9.76 28.25
C GLU A 98 -4.00 8.28 27.86
N ARG A 99 -5.12 7.92 27.24
CA ARG A 99 -5.41 6.54 26.84
C ARG A 99 -4.29 5.92 25.99
N VAL A 100 -3.79 6.65 24.99
CA VAL A 100 -2.72 6.17 24.11
C VAL A 100 -1.41 6.01 24.88
N ALA A 101 -1.07 7.00 25.71
CA ALA A 101 0.16 6.99 26.49
C ALA A 101 0.19 5.83 27.50
N LEU A 102 -0.93 5.61 28.23
CA LEU A 102 -1.05 4.52 29.19
C LEU A 102 -1.08 3.15 28.52
N ASP A 103 -1.79 2.99 27.40
CA ASP A 103 -1.82 1.72 26.66
C ASP A 103 -0.44 1.33 26.11
N VAL A 104 0.32 2.32 25.61
CA VAL A 104 1.71 2.11 25.16
C VAL A 104 2.62 1.75 26.34
N ALA A 105 2.50 2.47 27.46
CA ALA A 105 3.32 2.21 28.63
C ALA A 105 3.06 0.80 29.21
N ALA A 106 1.79 0.41 29.30
CA ALA A 106 1.38 -0.92 29.73
C ALA A 106 1.87 -2.03 28.78
N HIS A 107 1.83 -1.80 27.47
CA HIS A 107 2.34 -2.75 26.48
C HIS A 107 3.86 -2.90 26.53
N ALA A 108 4.59 -1.79 26.66
CA ALA A 108 6.06 -1.80 26.67
C ALA A 108 6.63 -2.35 27.98
N GLY A 109 5.96 -2.11 29.12
CA GLY A 109 6.35 -2.66 30.42
C GLY A 109 7.66 -2.15 31.02
N ILE A 110 8.26 -1.10 30.43
CA ILE A 110 9.59 -0.57 30.81
C ILE A 110 9.55 0.79 31.52
N PHE A 111 8.40 1.48 31.51
CA PHE A 111 8.28 2.84 32.02
C PHE A 111 7.94 2.87 33.51
N THR A 112 8.62 3.71 34.29
CA THR A 112 8.36 3.97 35.71
C THR A 112 7.41 5.13 35.94
N GLY A 113 7.23 5.99 34.94
CA GLY A 113 6.27 7.08 34.96
C GLY A 113 5.79 7.43 33.56
N VAL A 114 4.62 8.04 33.48
CA VAL A 114 4.02 8.52 32.23
C VAL A 114 3.52 9.94 32.45
N LEU A 115 3.97 10.85 31.57
CA LEU A 115 3.47 12.21 31.44
C LEU A 115 2.81 12.32 30.05
N HIS A 116 1.56 12.78 30.02
CA HIS A 116 0.74 12.81 28.81
C HIS A 116 -0.08 14.10 28.73
N SER A 117 -0.70 14.36 27.58
CA SER A 117 -1.70 15.42 27.47
C SER A 117 -3.02 15.01 28.14
N SER A 118 -3.68 15.97 28.78
CA SER A 118 -5.06 15.85 29.27
C SER A 118 -6.05 16.47 28.26
N SER A 119 -7.34 16.48 28.59
CA SER A 119 -8.39 17.09 27.74
C SER A 119 -8.25 18.61 27.61
N THR A 120 -7.65 19.27 28.59
CA THR A 120 -7.47 20.73 28.66
C THR A 120 -6.02 21.16 28.54
N HIS A 121 -5.06 20.27 28.82
CA HIS A 121 -3.64 20.58 28.82
C HIS A 121 -2.89 19.74 27.77
N ASN A 122 -2.35 20.41 26.74
CA ASN A 122 -1.52 19.78 25.70
C ASN A 122 -0.04 19.85 26.10
N LEU A 123 0.56 18.71 26.44
CA LEU A 123 1.94 18.57 26.91
C LEU A 123 2.93 18.48 25.74
N THR A 124 3.20 19.61 25.10
CA THR A 124 4.12 19.70 23.94
C THR A 124 5.06 20.88 24.10
N SER A 125 6.26 20.78 23.52
CA SER A 125 7.26 21.86 23.47
C SER A 125 7.54 22.51 24.84
N HIS A 126 7.43 23.83 24.96
CA HIS A 126 7.73 24.55 26.20
C HIS A 126 6.98 24.02 27.43
N ARG A 127 5.73 23.58 27.30
CA ARG A 127 4.99 22.98 28.42
C ARG A 127 5.59 21.65 28.87
N LYS A 128 6.07 20.86 27.91
CA LYS A 128 6.79 19.62 28.18
C LYS A 128 8.10 19.90 28.92
N ARG A 129 8.82 20.96 28.51
CA ARG A 129 10.03 21.45 29.20
C ARG A 129 9.72 21.89 30.63
N GLU A 130 8.72 22.76 30.81
CA GLU A 130 8.33 23.31 32.12
C GLU A 130 7.96 22.19 33.11
N GLU A 131 7.19 21.21 32.69
CA GLU A 131 6.80 20.07 33.52
C GLU A 131 8.02 19.23 33.94
N LEU A 132 8.95 18.96 33.02
CA LEU A 132 10.16 18.20 33.31
C LEU A 132 11.12 18.95 34.24
N VAL A 133 11.28 20.25 34.02
CA VAL A 133 12.10 21.12 34.88
C VAL A 133 11.46 21.24 36.27
N ALA A 134 10.13 21.36 36.37
CA ALA A 134 9.44 21.38 37.66
C ALA A 134 9.63 20.08 38.45
N ARG A 135 9.68 18.93 37.77
CA ARG A 135 9.77 17.62 38.41
C ARG A 135 11.19 17.17 38.73
N TYR A 136 12.16 17.51 37.88
CA TYR A 136 13.53 17.00 37.97
C TYR A 136 14.59 18.09 38.11
N GLY A 137 14.23 19.36 37.91
CA GLY A 137 15.17 20.48 37.82
C GLY A 137 15.77 20.64 36.41
N GLU A 138 16.40 21.78 36.18
CA GLU A 138 17.16 22.03 34.95
C GLU A 138 18.42 21.17 34.93
N ALA A 139 18.71 20.52 33.79
CA ALA A 139 19.72 19.47 33.66
C ALA A 139 19.55 18.28 34.65
N GLY A 140 18.32 18.05 35.14
CA GLY A 140 18.00 16.94 36.04
C GLY A 140 17.51 15.66 35.37
N PHE A 141 17.45 15.64 34.03
CA PHE A 141 16.95 14.50 33.24
C PHE A 141 17.70 14.40 31.90
N ASP A 142 17.78 13.20 31.33
CA ASP A 142 18.18 13.02 29.93
C ASP A 142 16.93 12.83 29.06
N TYR A 143 16.98 13.22 27.79
CA TYR A 143 15.79 13.25 26.94
C TYR A 143 16.02 12.65 25.55
N MET A 144 15.12 11.76 25.14
CA MET A 144 15.01 11.22 23.79
C MET A 144 13.84 11.88 23.04
N GLY A 145 14.11 12.48 21.89
CA GLY A 145 13.11 13.16 21.05
C GLY A 145 13.54 13.28 19.59
N ASN A 146 12.65 13.79 18.74
CA ASN A 146 12.85 13.79 17.29
C ASN A 146 12.46 15.09 16.57
N SER A 147 11.73 15.99 17.22
CA SER A 147 10.98 17.03 16.52
C SER A 147 11.42 18.45 16.88
N ARG A 148 10.94 19.43 16.11
CA ARG A 148 11.03 20.86 16.44
C ARG A 148 10.47 21.15 17.84
N ASP A 149 9.38 20.49 18.22
CA ASP A 149 8.75 20.73 19.51
C ASP A 149 9.68 20.29 20.65
N ASP A 150 10.52 19.29 20.43
CA ASP A 150 11.48 18.79 21.42
C ASP A 150 12.70 19.68 21.61
N VAL A 151 12.96 20.65 20.71
CA VAL A 151 14.12 21.54 20.81
C VAL A 151 14.18 22.27 22.16
N ALA A 152 13.04 22.80 22.62
CA ALA A 152 12.95 23.47 23.91
C ALA A 152 13.23 22.54 25.10
N VAL A 153 12.97 21.23 24.94
CA VAL A 153 13.25 20.22 25.97
C VAL A 153 14.71 19.81 25.93
N PHE A 154 15.30 19.70 24.74
CA PHE A 154 16.73 19.42 24.58
C PHE A 154 17.61 20.46 25.28
N ASP A 155 17.23 21.74 25.21
CA ASP A 155 17.97 22.83 25.86
C ASP A 155 17.98 22.74 27.40
N ALA A 156 16.99 22.07 28.00
CA ALA A 156 16.89 21.91 29.46
C ALA A 156 17.38 20.53 29.95
N ALA A 157 17.62 19.59 29.05
CA ALA A 157 18.08 18.25 29.37
C ALA A 157 19.59 18.24 29.64
N ARG A 158 20.04 17.35 30.52
CA ARG A 158 21.47 17.12 30.77
C ARG A 158 22.14 16.49 29.55
N THR A 159 21.48 15.52 28.94
CA THR A 159 21.90 14.89 27.68
C THR A 159 20.69 14.69 26.78
N ALA A 160 20.84 15.09 25.52
CA ALA A 160 19.82 14.89 24.48
C ALA A 160 20.25 13.77 23.53
N ILE A 161 19.34 12.84 23.28
CA ILE A 161 19.50 11.75 22.31
C ILE A 161 18.46 11.97 21.21
N VAL A 162 18.94 12.31 20.03
CA VAL A 162 18.07 12.67 18.90
C VAL A 162 17.79 11.45 18.05
N VAL A 163 16.51 11.10 17.94
CA VAL A 163 16.01 9.93 17.23
C VAL A 163 15.32 10.40 15.95
N ALA A 164 15.60 9.79 14.79
CA ALA A 164 14.91 10.08 13.53
C ALA A 164 14.57 11.59 13.27
N PRO A 165 15.55 12.52 13.36
CA PRO A 165 15.23 13.94 13.50
C PRO A 165 14.53 14.55 12.30
N ASP A 166 13.61 15.47 12.57
CA ASP A 166 13.18 16.46 11.59
C ASP A 166 14.29 17.49 11.30
N ARG A 167 14.02 18.41 10.37
CA ARG A 167 15.02 19.43 9.97
C ARG A 167 15.47 20.30 11.15
N ALA A 168 14.58 20.64 12.09
CA ALA A 168 14.90 21.50 13.22
C ALA A 168 15.71 20.74 14.27
N ALA A 169 15.29 19.53 14.64
CA ALA A 169 16.02 18.66 15.56
C ALA A 169 17.41 18.29 15.04
N GLU A 170 17.57 17.99 13.74
CA GLU A 170 18.89 17.70 13.16
C GLU A 170 19.79 18.94 13.15
N THR A 171 19.22 20.12 12.88
CA THR A 171 19.97 21.38 12.94
C THR A 171 20.45 21.66 14.37
N TRP A 172 19.58 21.49 15.36
CA TRP A 172 19.92 21.63 16.77
C TRP A 172 21.00 20.64 17.19
N ARG A 173 20.85 19.36 16.82
CA ARG A 173 21.80 18.29 17.13
C ARG A 173 23.20 18.60 16.61
N ARG A 174 23.31 19.05 15.34
CA ARG A 174 24.60 19.40 14.72
C ARG A 174 25.29 20.56 15.43
N ARG A 175 24.53 21.54 15.94
CA ARG A 175 25.08 22.69 16.67
C ARG A 175 25.59 22.31 18.06
N HIS A 176 24.94 21.38 18.74
CA HIS A 176 25.23 21.03 20.13
C HIS A 176 26.01 19.71 20.28
N GLY A 177 26.33 19.03 19.18
CA GLY A 177 27.08 17.76 19.22
C GLY A 177 26.31 16.60 19.88
N ALA A 178 24.98 16.67 19.92
CA ALA A 178 24.16 15.66 20.60
C ALA A 178 24.17 14.30 19.90
N GLU A 179 23.96 13.24 20.69
CA GLU A 179 23.91 11.86 20.22
C GLU A 179 22.78 11.70 19.20
N ARG A 180 23.04 10.92 18.13
CA ARG A 180 22.02 10.50 17.18
C ARG A 180 21.82 9.00 17.29
N LEU A 181 20.59 8.56 17.53
CA LEU A 181 20.25 7.16 17.36
C LEU A 181 19.93 6.89 15.89
N GLU A 182 20.63 5.93 15.28
CA GLU A 182 20.39 5.54 13.89
C GLU A 182 19.11 4.70 13.78
N THR A 183 18.15 5.15 12.99
CA THR A 183 16.83 4.49 12.85
C THR A 183 16.43 4.28 11.37
N GLY A 184 17.41 4.23 10.47
CA GLY A 184 17.20 4.20 9.02
C GLY A 184 16.73 5.54 8.43
N THR A 185 16.93 5.75 7.13
CA THR A 185 16.50 6.95 6.39
C THR A 185 15.38 6.63 5.40
N ILE A 186 14.50 7.62 5.15
CA ILE A 186 13.52 7.55 4.07
C ILE A 186 14.25 7.81 2.76
N GLY A 187 14.28 6.81 1.90
CA GLY A 187 14.82 6.96 0.55
C GLY A 187 13.73 7.28 -0.47
N ILE A 188 14.13 7.82 -1.63
CA ILE A 188 13.28 7.87 -2.83
C ILE A 188 12.69 6.49 -3.13
N LYS A 189 13.46 5.42 -2.85
CA LYS A 189 13.02 4.03 -2.96
C LYS A 189 11.75 3.72 -2.15
N ASP A 190 11.57 4.29 -0.96
CA ASP A 190 10.37 4.09 -0.14
C ASP A 190 9.15 4.79 -0.76
N THR A 191 9.34 5.98 -1.33
CA THR A 191 8.29 6.68 -2.07
C THR A 191 7.86 5.88 -3.31
N LEU A 192 8.81 5.43 -4.13
CA LEU A 192 8.54 4.60 -5.31
C LEU A 192 7.87 3.26 -4.94
N LYS A 193 8.25 2.67 -3.79
CA LYS A 193 7.62 1.46 -3.25
C LYS A 193 6.16 1.72 -2.85
N SER A 194 5.86 2.90 -2.30
CA SER A 194 4.49 3.31 -1.93
C SER A 194 3.61 3.57 -3.16
N ILE A 195 4.18 4.14 -4.23
CA ILE A 195 3.50 4.30 -5.54
C ILE A 195 3.21 2.92 -6.17
N ARG A 196 3.99 1.89 -5.84
CA ARG A 196 3.92 0.54 -6.42
C ARG A 196 4.11 0.51 -7.93
N ILE A 197 5.17 1.16 -8.42
CA ILE A 197 5.51 1.22 -9.86
C ILE A 197 5.53 -0.15 -10.54
N HIS A 198 5.96 -1.21 -9.85
CA HIS A 198 5.92 -2.57 -10.38
C HIS A 198 4.50 -3.04 -10.77
N GLN A 199 3.43 -2.46 -10.21
CA GLN A 199 2.04 -2.76 -10.57
C GLN A 199 1.60 -2.03 -11.84
N TRP A 200 2.32 -1.00 -12.30
CA TRP A 200 2.02 -0.31 -13.57
C TRP A 200 2.17 -1.23 -14.77
N ALA A 201 2.92 -2.32 -14.60
CA ALA A 201 3.03 -3.42 -15.54
C ALA A 201 1.64 -3.92 -16.00
N LYS A 202 0.64 -3.94 -15.11
CA LYS A 202 -0.75 -4.33 -15.44
C LYS A 202 -1.41 -3.37 -16.44
N ASN A 203 -0.99 -2.11 -16.45
CA ASN A 203 -1.54 -1.08 -17.33
C ASN A 203 -0.97 -1.17 -18.75
N ILE A 204 0.01 -2.06 -19.02
CA ILE A 204 0.41 -2.39 -20.40
C ILE A 204 -0.78 -2.93 -21.21
N LEU A 205 -1.78 -3.51 -20.54
CA LEU A 205 -3.04 -3.93 -21.17
C LEU A 205 -3.79 -2.81 -21.90
N ILE A 206 -3.54 -1.53 -21.54
CA ILE A 206 -4.12 -0.36 -22.22
C ILE A 206 -3.61 -0.26 -23.66
N ALA A 207 -2.42 -0.78 -23.97
CA ALA A 207 -1.87 -0.77 -25.33
C ALA A 207 -2.39 -1.92 -26.21
N VAL A 208 -3.10 -2.90 -25.64
CA VAL A 208 -3.56 -4.09 -26.38
C VAL A 208 -4.47 -3.73 -27.57
N PRO A 209 -5.48 -2.86 -27.44
CA PRO A 209 -6.33 -2.49 -28.58
C PRO A 209 -5.55 -1.87 -29.73
N MET A 210 -4.69 -0.88 -29.43
CA MET A 210 -3.82 -0.23 -30.44
C MET A 210 -2.90 -1.25 -31.13
N ALA A 211 -2.39 -2.23 -30.39
CA ALA A 211 -1.52 -3.25 -30.95
C ALA A 211 -2.24 -4.22 -31.91
N LEU A 212 -3.49 -4.57 -31.60
CA LEU A 212 -4.28 -5.49 -32.41
C LEU A 212 -4.91 -4.83 -33.63
N ASP A 213 -5.17 -3.53 -33.57
CA ASP A 213 -5.73 -2.74 -34.69
C ASP A 213 -4.66 -2.25 -35.68
N HIS A 214 -3.38 -2.59 -35.44
CA HIS A 214 -2.21 -2.17 -36.23
C HIS A 214 -1.95 -0.65 -36.27
N ASP A 215 -2.62 0.12 -35.40
CA ASP A 215 -2.50 1.58 -35.27
C ASP A 215 -1.24 2.04 -34.54
N ILE A 216 -0.29 1.15 -34.27
CA ILE A 216 0.97 1.43 -33.56
C ILE A 216 1.79 2.51 -34.27
N LEU A 217 1.64 2.66 -35.59
CA LEU A 217 2.33 3.67 -36.39
C LEU A 217 1.63 5.04 -36.39
N GLN A 218 0.40 5.13 -35.87
CA GLN A 218 -0.32 6.39 -35.76
C GLN A 218 0.16 7.18 -34.53
N GLN A 219 0.71 8.36 -34.78
CA GLN A 219 1.28 9.20 -33.72
C GLN A 219 0.25 9.59 -32.65
N GLU A 220 -0.99 9.86 -33.05
CA GLU A 220 -2.08 10.23 -32.13
C GLU A 220 -2.46 9.06 -31.21
N ALA A 221 -2.66 7.86 -31.76
CA ALA A 221 -2.97 6.66 -30.99
C ALA A 221 -1.86 6.33 -29.97
N LEU A 222 -0.59 6.49 -30.37
CA LEU A 222 0.55 6.29 -29.48
C LEU A 222 0.56 7.29 -28.31
N ILE A 223 0.38 8.58 -28.59
CA ILE A 223 0.32 9.63 -27.56
C ILE A 223 -0.84 9.35 -26.60
N ASN A 224 -2.04 9.08 -27.13
CA ASN A 224 -3.22 8.79 -26.31
C ASN A 224 -3.01 7.52 -25.47
N THR A 225 -2.38 6.47 -26.01
CA THR A 225 -2.07 5.26 -25.23
C THR A 225 -1.10 5.57 -24.08
N ILE A 226 -0.07 6.38 -24.31
CA ILE A 226 0.90 6.78 -23.27
C ILE A 226 0.22 7.64 -22.20
N LEU A 227 -0.58 8.63 -22.60
CA LEU A 227 -1.33 9.47 -21.66
C LEU A 227 -2.31 8.64 -20.83
N ALA A 228 -3.02 7.70 -21.47
CA ALA A 228 -3.96 6.79 -20.80
C ALA A 228 -3.22 5.89 -19.80
N PHE A 229 -2.06 5.36 -20.18
CA PHE A 229 -1.21 4.55 -19.31
C PHE A 229 -0.83 5.31 -18.03
N PHE A 230 -0.35 6.55 -18.14
CA PHE A 230 0.04 7.34 -16.98
C PHE A 230 -1.17 7.80 -16.15
N ALA A 231 -2.26 8.23 -16.79
CA ALA A 231 -3.50 8.59 -16.10
C ALA A 231 -4.03 7.43 -15.22
N PHE A 232 -4.08 6.22 -15.80
CA PHE A 232 -4.53 5.02 -15.10
C PHE A 232 -3.53 4.57 -14.02
N SER A 233 -2.23 4.72 -14.27
CA SER A 233 -1.16 4.37 -13.32
C SER A 233 -1.18 5.28 -12.10
N PHE A 234 -1.32 6.59 -12.28
CA PHE A 234 -1.42 7.53 -11.17
C PHE A 234 -2.69 7.31 -10.34
N LEU A 235 -3.85 7.11 -10.99
CA LEU A 235 -5.09 6.78 -10.29
C LEU A 235 -4.96 5.50 -9.46
N ALA A 236 -4.48 4.42 -10.07
CA ALA A 236 -4.30 3.15 -9.38
C ALA A 236 -3.32 3.29 -8.20
N SER A 237 -2.23 4.04 -8.38
CA SER A 237 -1.24 4.31 -7.32
C SER A 237 -1.85 5.09 -6.16
N ALA A 238 -2.66 6.12 -6.43
CA ALA A 238 -3.37 6.86 -5.39
C ALA A 238 -4.29 5.95 -4.58
N VAL A 239 -5.08 5.11 -5.26
CA VAL A 239 -5.94 4.13 -4.60
C VAL A 239 -5.14 3.12 -3.78
N TYR A 240 -3.98 2.67 -4.26
CA TYR A 240 -3.10 1.79 -3.47
C TYR A 240 -2.56 2.46 -2.21
N VAL A 241 -2.14 3.73 -2.29
CA VAL A 241 -1.66 4.48 -1.12
C VAL A 241 -2.79 4.65 -0.09
N ILE A 242 -3.99 5.03 -0.53
CA ILE A 242 -5.17 5.16 0.35
C ILE A 242 -5.50 3.81 1.01
N ASN A 243 -5.48 2.71 0.24
CA ASN A 243 -5.71 1.37 0.77
C ASN A 243 -4.67 0.99 1.83
N ASP A 244 -3.39 1.31 1.60
CA ASP A 244 -2.31 1.00 2.55
C ASP A 244 -2.44 1.79 3.86
N ILE A 245 -3.02 3.00 3.82
CA ILE A 245 -3.38 3.75 5.04
C ILE A 245 -4.56 3.09 5.75
N SER A 246 -5.58 2.66 5.00
CA SER A 246 -6.77 2.02 5.59
C SER A 246 -6.45 0.66 6.23
N ASP A 247 -5.47 -0.07 5.69
CA ASP A 247 -5.08 -1.42 6.12
C ASP A 247 -3.87 -1.43 7.08
N LEU A 248 -3.43 -0.28 7.61
CA LEU A 248 -2.23 -0.15 8.47
C LEU A 248 -2.12 -1.22 9.57
N THR A 249 -3.19 -1.46 10.31
CA THR A 249 -3.21 -2.44 11.42
C THR A 249 -3.01 -3.86 10.91
N ASN A 250 -3.67 -4.23 9.81
CA ASN A 250 -3.56 -5.55 9.21
C ASN A 250 -2.17 -5.75 8.59
N ASP A 251 -1.66 -4.73 7.89
CA ASP A 251 -0.35 -4.77 7.25
C ASP A 251 0.78 -4.93 8.26
N ARG A 252 0.68 -4.33 9.46
CA ARG A 252 1.67 -4.49 10.54
C ARG A 252 1.76 -5.90 11.10
N ARG A 253 0.64 -6.62 11.15
CA ARG A 253 0.58 -8.00 11.64
C ARG A 253 1.03 -9.02 10.59
N HIS A 254 1.09 -8.62 9.32
CA HIS A 254 1.42 -9.51 8.22
C HIS A 254 2.95 -9.70 8.05
N PRO A 255 3.45 -10.94 7.82
CA PRO A 255 4.89 -11.24 7.73
C PRO A 255 5.66 -10.40 6.69
N LYS A 256 5.13 -10.29 5.46
CA LYS A 256 5.74 -9.50 4.38
C LYS A 256 5.28 -8.03 4.33
N LYS A 257 4.00 -7.72 4.60
CA LYS A 257 3.44 -6.36 4.42
C LYS A 257 3.85 -5.38 5.53
N ARG A 258 4.32 -5.85 6.68
CA ARG A 258 4.85 -4.99 7.76
C ARG A 258 6.02 -4.11 7.35
N PHE A 259 6.72 -4.46 6.27
CA PHE A 259 7.84 -3.70 5.70
C PHE A 259 7.41 -2.68 4.62
N ARG A 260 6.10 -2.48 4.41
CA ARG A 260 5.60 -1.37 3.60
C ARG A 260 5.91 -0.04 4.29
N PRO A 261 6.28 1.02 3.55
CA PRO A 261 6.71 2.29 4.15
C PRO A 261 5.71 2.90 5.14
N LEU A 262 4.42 2.86 4.84
CA LEU A 262 3.36 3.32 5.74
C LEU A 262 3.19 2.40 6.97
N ALA A 263 3.16 1.08 6.75
CA ALA A 263 3.00 0.09 7.83
C ALA A 263 4.17 0.11 8.83
N SER A 264 5.40 0.27 8.35
CA SER A 264 6.60 0.36 9.20
C SER A 264 6.78 1.72 9.87
N GLY A 265 5.95 2.72 9.55
CA GLY A 265 6.10 4.09 10.03
C GLY A 265 7.27 4.86 9.41
N ARG A 266 7.90 4.34 8.33
CA ARG A 266 8.91 5.10 7.58
C ARG A 266 8.30 6.26 6.82
N MET A 267 7.08 6.10 6.29
CA MET A 267 6.32 7.17 5.69
C MET A 267 5.17 7.54 6.63
N SER A 268 5.04 8.83 6.94
CA SER A 268 3.94 9.33 7.76
C SER A 268 2.63 9.33 6.96
N VAL A 269 1.49 9.20 7.67
CA VAL A 269 0.16 9.26 7.05
C VAL A 269 -0.08 10.57 6.27
N PRO A 270 0.28 11.78 6.78
CA PRO A 270 0.13 13.02 6.02
C PRO A 270 0.91 13.00 4.70
N THR A 271 2.15 12.50 4.70
CA THR A 271 2.95 12.38 3.48
C THR A 271 2.30 11.39 2.50
N GLY A 272 1.76 10.27 2.99
CA GLY A 272 1.00 9.33 2.16
C GLY A 272 -0.25 9.97 1.54
N LEU A 273 -1.04 10.72 2.32
CA LEU A 273 -2.22 11.43 1.83
C LEU A 273 -1.87 12.51 0.80
N ALA A 274 -0.80 13.28 1.05
CA ALA A 274 -0.31 14.28 0.10
C ALA A 274 0.15 13.65 -1.22
N LEU A 275 0.83 12.50 -1.16
CA LEU A 275 1.22 11.71 -2.33
C LEU A 275 0.00 11.18 -3.09
N ALA A 276 -1.00 10.65 -2.39
CA ALA A 276 -2.24 10.19 -3.02
C ALA A 276 -2.97 11.36 -3.71
N ALA A 277 -3.08 12.51 -3.05
CA ALA A 277 -3.70 13.70 -3.62
C ALA A 277 -2.95 14.22 -4.85
N SER A 278 -1.61 14.27 -4.82
CA SER A 278 -0.81 14.71 -5.98
C SER A 278 -0.96 13.77 -7.17
N LEU A 279 -1.03 12.45 -6.92
CA LEU A 279 -1.28 11.45 -7.96
C LEU A 279 -2.70 11.57 -8.54
N LEU A 280 -3.72 11.84 -7.72
CA LEU A 280 -5.08 12.09 -8.21
C LEU A 280 -5.16 13.35 -9.07
N ILE A 281 -4.50 14.44 -8.66
CA ILE A 281 -4.44 15.68 -9.46
C ILE A 281 -3.74 15.42 -10.79
N ALA A 282 -2.60 14.72 -10.78
CA ALA A 282 -1.88 14.38 -12.00
C ALA A 282 -2.71 13.48 -12.93
N SER A 283 -3.38 12.46 -12.38
CA SER A 283 -4.29 11.59 -13.12
C SER A 283 -5.45 12.38 -13.74
N GLY A 284 -6.08 13.26 -12.95
CA GLY A 284 -7.17 14.12 -13.40
C GLY A 284 -6.74 15.05 -14.53
N ALA A 285 -5.59 15.73 -14.37
CA ALA A 285 -5.04 16.63 -15.39
C ALA A 285 -4.80 15.91 -16.73
N LEU A 286 -4.21 14.71 -16.70
CA LEU A 286 -4.03 13.89 -17.90
C LEU A 286 -5.36 13.41 -18.48
N THR A 287 -6.33 13.07 -17.63
CA THR A 287 -7.64 12.58 -18.10
C THR A 287 -8.46 13.67 -18.77
N MET A 288 -8.30 14.94 -18.38
CA MET A 288 -8.99 16.06 -19.01
C MET A 288 -8.54 16.34 -20.45
N THR A 289 -7.38 15.84 -20.87
CA THR A 289 -6.92 15.96 -22.26
C THR A 289 -7.42 14.83 -23.16
N MET A 290 -8.28 13.94 -22.64
CA MET A 290 -8.67 12.68 -23.28
C MET A 290 -10.14 12.67 -23.71
N PRO A 291 -10.54 11.75 -24.60
CA PRO A 291 -11.94 11.62 -25.01
C PRO A 291 -12.88 11.36 -23.84
N GLY A 292 -14.13 11.84 -23.94
CA GLY A 292 -15.15 11.69 -22.88
C GLY A 292 -15.42 10.22 -22.49
N ASN A 293 -15.32 9.30 -23.44
CA ASN A 293 -15.45 7.86 -23.20
C ASN A 293 -14.35 7.31 -22.28
N PHE A 294 -13.12 7.85 -22.39
CA PHE A 294 -12.03 7.48 -21.50
C PHE A 294 -12.28 8.00 -20.07
N ILE A 295 -12.76 9.25 -19.94
CA ILE A 295 -13.12 9.82 -18.63
C ILE A 295 -14.17 8.95 -17.94
N LEU A 296 -15.22 8.55 -18.68
CA LEU A 296 -16.26 7.65 -18.17
C LEU A 296 -15.67 6.30 -17.74
N THR A 297 -14.81 5.69 -18.56
CA THR A 297 -14.17 4.40 -18.27
C THR A 297 -13.30 4.46 -17.02
N LEU A 298 -12.52 5.54 -16.87
CA LEU A 298 -11.69 5.76 -15.69
C LEU A 298 -12.53 6.01 -14.43
N GLY A 299 -13.64 6.73 -14.56
CA GLY A 299 -14.63 6.92 -13.48
C GLY A 299 -15.27 5.61 -13.03
N ILE A 300 -15.66 4.74 -13.98
CA ILE A 300 -16.17 3.39 -13.69
C ILE A 300 -15.10 2.55 -13.00
N TYR A 301 -13.85 2.58 -13.49
CA TYR A 301 -12.73 1.88 -12.84
C TYR A 301 -12.53 2.34 -11.39
N LEU A 302 -12.58 3.65 -11.13
CA LEU A 302 -12.46 4.21 -9.78
C LEU A 302 -13.61 3.72 -8.89
N ALA A 303 -14.85 3.77 -9.39
CA ALA A 303 -16.03 3.32 -8.66
C ALA A 303 -15.94 1.82 -8.30
N ILE A 304 -15.60 0.97 -9.27
CA ILE A 304 -15.47 -0.48 -9.05
C ILE A 304 -14.30 -0.78 -8.08
N THR A 305 -13.15 -0.12 -8.24
CA THR A 305 -12.00 -0.35 -7.37
C THR A 305 -12.30 0.08 -5.93
N THR A 306 -13.01 1.19 -5.75
CA THR A 306 -13.48 1.67 -4.44
C THR A 306 -14.49 0.70 -3.83
N ALA A 307 -15.51 0.31 -4.59
CA ALA A 307 -16.50 -0.69 -4.17
C ALA A 307 -15.84 -2.02 -3.80
N TYR A 308 -14.79 -2.41 -4.53
CA TYR A 308 -14.00 -3.61 -4.24
C TYR A 308 -13.31 -3.51 -2.88
N THR A 309 -12.61 -2.42 -2.58
CA THR A 309 -11.92 -2.23 -1.30
C THR A 309 -12.87 -2.34 -0.11
N PHE A 310 -14.04 -1.70 -0.18
CA PHE A 310 -14.95 -1.58 0.96
C PHE A 310 -15.95 -2.75 1.07
N PHE A 311 -16.47 -3.24 -0.04
CA PHE A 311 -17.62 -4.16 -0.06
C PHE A 311 -17.36 -5.47 -0.83
N LEU A 312 -16.96 -5.39 -2.10
CA LEU A 312 -16.99 -6.56 -2.99
C LEU A 312 -15.94 -7.62 -2.63
N LYS A 313 -14.78 -7.20 -2.07
CA LYS A 313 -13.70 -8.12 -1.69
C LYS A 313 -14.09 -9.18 -0.66
N ARG A 314 -15.21 -8.97 0.05
CA ARG A 314 -15.75 -9.83 1.12
C ARG A 314 -16.80 -10.82 0.64
N LYS A 315 -17.29 -10.69 -0.60
CA LYS A 315 -18.33 -11.54 -1.18
C LYS A 315 -17.69 -12.70 -1.94
N LEU A 316 -18.17 -13.92 -1.71
CA LEU A 316 -17.69 -15.14 -2.37
C LEU A 316 -17.82 -15.01 -3.90
N LEU A 317 -16.75 -15.33 -4.64
CA LEU A 317 -16.62 -15.28 -6.11
C LEU A 317 -16.77 -13.89 -6.75
N VAL A 318 -17.55 -12.99 -6.18
CA VAL A 318 -17.71 -11.61 -6.67
C VAL A 318 -16.36 -10.90 -6.72
N ASP A 319 -15.47 -11.19 -5.78
CA ASP A 319 -14.11 -10.64 -5.76
C ASP A 319 -13.29 -11.05 -7.00
N VAL A 320 -13.29 -12.33 -7.39
CA VAL A 320 -12.52 -12.81 -8.55
C VAL A 320 -13.14 -12.36 -9.88
N PHE A 321 -14.46 -12.30 -9.98
CA PHE A 321 -15.14 -11.71 -11.14
C PHE A 321 -14.85 -10.21 -11.25
N THR A 322 -14.85 -9.49 -10.13
CA THR A 322 -14.49 -8.07 -10.09
C THR A 322 -13.03 -7.87 -10.50
N LEU A 323 -12.11 -8.71 -10.02
CA LEU A 323 -10.70 -8.63 -10.42
C LEU A 323 -10.54 -8.87 -11.93
N ALA A 324 -11.19 -9.89 -12.48
CA ALA A 324 -11.19 -10.15 -13.92
C ALA A 324 -11.71 -8.94 -14.71
N GLY A 325 -12.85 -8.38 -14.31
CA GLY A 325 -13.42 -7.17 -14.91
C GLY A 325 -12.49 -5.95 -14.80
N LEU A 326 -11.80 -5.77 -13.68
CA LEU A 326 -10.80 -4.71 -13.50
C LEU A 326 -9.58 -4.90 -14.40
N TYR A 327 -9.21 -6.12 -14.80
CA TYR A 327 -8.19 -6.30 -15.83
C TYR A 327 -8.75 -5.99 -17.22
N THR A 328 -9.95 -6.47 -17.54
CA THR A 328 -10.62 -6.21 -18.82
C THR A 328 -10.88 -4.72 -19.07
N ILE A 329 -11.27 -3.95 -18.05
CA ILE A 329 -11.52 -2.51 -18.19
C ILE A 329 -10.26 -1.72 -18.59
N ARG A 330 -9.05 -2.26 -18.39
CA ARG A 330 -7.81 -1.64 -18.89
C ARG A 330 -7.72 -1.73 -20.41
N ILE A 331 -8.16 -2.85 -20.98
CA ILE A 331 -8.28 -3.01 -22.44
C ILE A 331 -9.35 -2.05 -22.96
N VAL A 332 -10.49 -1.96 -22.28
CA VAL A 332 -11.54 -0.99 -22.62
C VAL A 332 -11.02 0.45 -22.56
N ALA A 333 -10.25 0.79 -21.53
CA ALA A 333 -9.66 2.11 -21.38
C ALA A 333 -8.73 2.44 -22.55
N GLY A 334 -7.91 1.48 -23.00
CA GLY A 334 -7.10 1.61 -24.22
C GLY A 334 -7.92 2.00 -25.44
N ALA A 335 -8.95 1.22 -25.73
CA ALA A 335 -9.80 1.44 -26.89
C ALA A 335 -10.55 2.77 -26.85
N THR A 336 -11.08 3.14 -25.68
CA THR A 336 -11.74 4.45 -25.52
C THR A 336 -10.78 5.64 -25.59
N ALA A 337 -9.49 5.44 -25.33
CA ALA A 337 -8.47 6.47 -25.47
C ALA A 337 -8.02 6.65 -26.92
N THR A 338 -7.91 5.56 -27.68
CA THR A 338 -7.49 5.57 -29.09
C THR A 338 -8.64 5.68 -30.08
N GLY A 339 -9.89 5.51 -29.63
CA GLY A 339 -11.06 5.48 -30.50
C GLY A 339 -11.23 4.17 -31.28
N THR A 340 -10.54 3.11 -30.88
CA THR A 340 -10.59 1.82 -31.58
C THR A 340 -11.81 1.01 -31.17
N GLU A 341 -12.37 0.25 -32.11
CA GLU A 341 -13.53 -0.61 -31.83
C GLU A 341 -13.08 -1.92 -31.17
N LEU A 342 -13.75 -2.29 -30.07
CA LEU A 342 -13.45 -3.54 -29.38
C LEU A 342 -14.23 -4.70 -29.96
N SER A 343 -13.51 -5.74 -30.40
CA SER A 343 -14.13 -7.02 -30.72
C SER A 343 -14.74 -7.67 -29.47
N PHE A 344 -15.98 -8.12 -29.59
CA PHE A 344 -16.67 -8.92 -28.57
C PHE A 344 -15.83 -10.13 -28.14
N TRP A 345 -15.18 -10.79 -29.10
CA TRP A 345 -14.35 -11.96 -28.86
C TRP A 345 -13.10 -11.65 -28.03
N LEU A 346 -12.47 -10.50 -28.27
CA LEU A 346 -11.32 -10.04 -27.48
C LEU A 346 -11.71 -9.84 -26.01
N LEU A 347 -12.88 -9.22 -25.76
CA LEU A 347 -13.39 -9.02 -24.41
C LEU A 347 -13.77 -10.35 -23.74
N ALA A 348 -14.43 -11.26 -24.47
CA ALA A 348 -14.78 -12.59 -23.97
C ALA A 348 -13.53 -13.39 -23.59
N PHE A 349 -12.52 -13.42 -24.46
CA PHE A 349 -11.22 -14.04 -24.20
C PHE A 349 -10.59 -13.46 -22.94
N SER A 350 -10.52 -12.12 -22.86
CA SER A 350 -9.91 -11.39 -21.75
C SER A 350 -10.56 -11.71 -20.42
N ILE A 351 -11.90 -11.79 -20.36
CA ILE A 351 -12.62 -12.13 -19.13
C ILE A 351 -12.21 -13.52 -18.62
N PHE A 352 -12.21 -14.56 -19.45
CA PHE A 352 -11.83 -15.91 -19.01
C PHE A 352 -10.34 -16.00 -18.67
N PHE A 353 -9.47 -15.36 -19.45
CA PHE A 353 -8.04 -15.30 -19.19
C PHE A 353 -7.75 -14.66 -17.83
N PHE A 354 -8.31 -13.48 -17.57
CA PHE A 354 -8.10 -12.78 -16.30
C PHE A 354 -8.85 -13.40 -15.13
N LEU A 355 -9.98 -14.08 -15.36
CA LEU A 355 -10.66 -14.87 -14.34
C LEU A 355 -9.77 -16.03 -13.88
N SER A 356 -9.09 -16.73 -14.81
CA SER A 356 -8.12 -17.76 -14.46
C SER A 356 -7.00 -17.17 -13.58
N LEU A 357 -6.41 -16.05 -13.97
CA LEU A 357 -5.35 -15.39 -13.17
C LEU A 357 -5.85 -14.88 -11.81
N ALA A 358 -7.08 -14.36 -11.74
CA ALA A 358 -7.69 -13.94 -10.48
C ALA A 358 -7.92 -15.13 -9.54
N LEU A 359 -8.33 -16.28 -10.07
CA LEU A 359 -8.48 -17.52 -9.33
C LEU A 359 -7.14 -18.09 -8.88
N VAL A 360 -6.07 -17.99 -9.68
CA VAL A 360 -4.69 -18.34 -9.23
C VAL A 360 -4.32 -17.53 -8.00
N LYS A 361 -4.58 -16.22 -8.02
CA LYS A 361 -4.28 -15.34 -6.88
C LYS A 361 -5.05 -15.76 -5.63
N ARG A 362 -6.34 -16.10 -5.78
CA ARG A 362 -7.17 -16.58 -4.67
C ARG A 362 -6.69 -17.93 -4.16
N TYR A 363 -6.30 -18.83 -5.06
CA TYR A 363 -5.73 -20.13 -4.75
C TYR A 363 -4.47 -19.99 -3.88
N VAL A 364 -3.49 -19.19 -4.30
CA VAL A 364 -2.27 -18.95 -3.52
C VAL A 364 -2.58 -18.31 -2.17
N GLU A 365 -3.53 -17.36 -2.10
CA GLU A 365 -3.93 -16.74 -0.83
C GLU A 365 -4.57 -17.76 0.14
N LEU A 366 -5.32 -18.74 -0.37
CA LEU A 366 -5.89 -19.84 0.43
C LEU A 366 -4.81 -20.86 0.86
N ASP A 367 -3.87 -21.19 -0.02
CA ASP A 367 -2.75 -22.09 0.29
C ASP A 367 -1.87 -21.53 1.41
N GLU A 368 -1.49 -20.24 1.30
CA GLU A 368 -0.60 -19.57 2.27
C GLU A 368 -1.23 -19.43 3.67
N HIS A 369 -2.56 -19.43 3.81
CA HIS A 369 -3.20 -19.29 5.11
C HIS A 369 -3.16 -20.58 5.96
N GLY A 370 -2.99 -21.77 5.35
CA GLY A 370 -2.70 -23.03 6.04
C GLY A 370 -3.59 -23.39 7.24
N GLY A 371 -4.83 -22.85 7.29
CA GLY A 371 -5.71 -22.97 8.45
C GLY A 371 -6.35 -24.35 8.58
N GLU A 372 -6.84 -24.67 9.77
CA GLU A 372 -7.67 -25.87 10.00
C GLU A 372 -8.88 -25.89 9.05
N ALA A 373 -9.33 -27.09 8.67
CA ALA A 373 -10.49 -27.27 7.81
C ALA A 373 -11.72 -26.58 8.45
N GLY A 374 -12.20 -25.50 7.83
CA GLY A 374 -13.33 -24.70 8.32
C GLY A 374 -12.98 -23.27 8.76
N ALA A 375 -11.69 -22.92 8.86
CA ALA A 375 -11.29 -21.55 9.13
C ALA A 375 -11.66 -20.62 7.96
N GLN A 376 -12.37 -19.54 8.27
CA GLN A 376 -12.65 -18.49 7.29
C GLN A 376 -11.42 -17.62 7.07
N VAL A 377 -11.09 -17.33 5.82
CA VAL A 377 -9.99 -16.40 5.52
C VAL A 377 -10.38 -14.99 5.98
N PRO A 378 -9.60 -14.34 6.88
CA PRO A 378 -9.94 -13.03 7.41
C PRO A 378 -10.21 -11.99 6.31
N GLY A 379 -11.39 -11.36 6.38
CA GLY A 379 -11.79 -10.32 5.42
C GLY A 379 -12.24 -10.81 4.05
N ARG A 380 -12.44 -12.14 3.87
CA ARG A 380 -12.87 -12.77 2.62
C ARG A 380 -14.07 -13.69 2.84
N GLY A 381 -14.79 -13.98 1.75
CA GLY A 381 -15.94 -14.88 1.74
C GLY A 381 -15.59 -16.36 1.51
N TYR A 382 -14.32 -16.75 1.66
CA TYR A 382 -13.82 -18.10 1.37
C TYR A 382 -13.44 -18.86 2.63
N MET A 383 -13.57 -20.17 2.57
CA MET A 383 -13.10 -21.14 3.55
C MET A 383 -11.95 -21.98 2.96
N GLN A 384 -11.11 -22.57 3.81
CA GLN A 384 -10.00 -23.41 3.35
C GLN A 384 -10.45 -24.58 2.47
N VAL A 385 -11.66 -25.12 2.71
CA VAL A 385 -12.24 -26.21 1.93
C VAL A 385 -12.53 -25.82 0.47
N ASP A 386 -12.68 -24.53 0.16
CA ASP A 386 -12.97 -24.05 -1.19
C ASP A 386 -11.75 -24.14 -2.13
N PHE A 387 -10.57 -24.44 -1.58
CA PHE A 387 -9.30 -24.43 -2.28
C PHE A 387 -9.27 -25.27 -3.58
N GLU A 388 -9.80 -26.49 -3.52
CA GLU A 388 -9.85 -27.38 -4.69
C GLU A 388 -10.81 -26.85 -5.76
N MET A 389 -11.99 -26.37 -5.35
CA MET A 389 -12.99 -25.80 -6.26
C MET A 389 -12.46 -24.55 -6.96
N VAL A 390 -11.76 -23.67 -6.23
CA VAL A 390 -11.08 -22.49 -6.81
C VAL A 390 -10.03 -22.91 -7.84
N GLY A 391 -9.27 -23.96 -7.55
CA GLY A 391 -8.30 -24.51 -8.48
C GLY A 391 -8.94 -25.05 -9.76
N GLN A 392 -9.98 -25.87 -9.63
CA GLN A 392 -10.72 -26.43 -10.76
C GLN A 392 -11.36 -25.35 -11.63
N ALA A 393 -12.09 -24.40 -11.03
CA ALA A 393 -12.69 -23.28 -11.75
C ALA A 393 -11.65 -22.45 -12.50
N GLY A 394 -10.47 -22.30 -11.91
CA GLY A 394 -9.38 -21.55 -12.51
C GLY A 394 -8.76 -22.23 -13.72
N VAL A 395 -8.52 -23.54 -13.65
CA VAL A 395 -8.06 -24.35 -14.79
C VAL A 395 -9.14 -24.40 -15.88
N SER A 396 -10.41 -24.59 -15.53
CA SER A 396 -11.53 -24.54 -16.47
C SER A 396 -11.60 -23.19 -17.20
N SER A 397 -11.38 -22.08 -16.50
CA SER A 397 -11.31 -20.74 -17.10
C SER A 397 -10.14 -20.59 -18.08
N ALA A 398 -9.01 -21.25 -17.82
CA ALA A 398 -7.88 -21.28 -18.76
C ALA A 398 -8.24 -21.98 -20.07
N PHE A 399 -8.85 -23.17 -19.98
CA PHE A 399 -9.34 -23.88 -21.17
C PHE A 399 -10.42 -23.09 -21.93
N ALA A 400 -11.36 -22.47 -21.20
CA ALA A 400 -12.38 -21.61 -21.81
C ALA A 400 -11.74 -20.42 -22.56
N SER A 401 -10.71 -19.79 -22.01
CA SER A 401 -9.98 -18.71 -22.70
C SER A 401 -9.33 -19.20 -24.00
N ALA A 402 -8.69 -20.36 -23.99
CA ALA A 402 -8.08 -20.94 -25.20
C ALA A 402 -9.12 -21.32 -26.26
N LEU A 403 -10.28 -21.84 -25.82
CA LEU A 403 -11.40 -22.15 -26.71
C LEU A 403 -11.98 -20.88 -27.34
N VAL A 404 -12.21 -19.83 -26.55
CA VAL A 404 -12.71 -18.55 -27.07
C VAL A 404 -11.72 -17.92 -28.04
N LEU A 405 -10.41 -18.03 -27.78
CA LEU A 405 -9.38 -17.60 -28.72
C LEU A 405 -9.42 -18.40 -30.04
N ALA A 406 -9.64 -19.71 -29.99
CA ALA A 406 -9.80 -20.54 -31.19
C ALA A 406 -11.04 -20.14 -32.00
N LEU A 407 -12.16 -19.86 -31.32
CA LEU A 407 -13.37 -19.35 -31.98
C LEU A 407 -13.14 -17.96 -32.61
N TYR A 408 -12.38 -17.10 -31.94
CA TYR A 408 -12.02 -15.79 -32.47
C TYR A 408 -11.17 -15.88 -33.73
N ILE A 409 -10.14 -16.73 -33.74
CA ILE A 409 -9.27 -16.92 -34.91
C ILE A 409 -10.08 -17.44 -36.11
N HIS A 410 -11.14 -18.21 -35.86
CA HIS A 410 -12.02 -18.72 -36.91
C HIS A 410 -13.15 -17.74 -37.31
N SER A 411 -13.28 -16.58 -36.66
CA SER A 411 -14.35 -15.64 -36.94
C SER A 411 -14.14 -14.91 -38.28
N VAL A 412 -15.25 -14.45 -38.87
CA VAL A 412 -15.23 -13.78 -40.18
C VAL A 412 -14.40 -12.49 -40.11
N GLU A 413 -14.50 -11.76 -39.01
CA GLU A 413 -13.80 -10.51 -38.77
C GLU A 413 -12.28 -10.71 -38.80
N MET A 414 -11.78 -11.77 -38.16
CA MET A 414 -10.35 -12.10 -38.15
C MET A 414 -9.83 -12.54 -39.50
N GLN A 415 -10.63 -13.32 -40.23
CA GLN A 415 -10.25 -13.78 -41.57
C GLN A 415 -10.14 -12.62 -42.57
N GLN A 416 -10.82 -11.50 -42.33
CA GLN A 416 -10.74 -10.30 -43.16
C GLN A 416 -9.60 -9.35 -42.75
N MET A 417 -9.27 -9.29 -41.45
CA MET A 417 -8.25 -8.38 -40.93
C MET A 417 -6.81 -8.90 -41.13
N TYR A 418 -6.61 -10.22 -41.19
CA TYR A 418 -5.28 -10.84 -41.27
C TYR A 418 -5.06 -11.52 -42.62
N SER A 419 -3.91 -11.25 -43.24
CA SER A 419 -3.49 -11.87 -44.51
C SER A 419 -3.29 -13.38 -44.40
N MET A 420 -2.80 -13.86 -43.25
CA MET A 420 -2.57 -15.29 -42.98
C MET A 420 -3.12 -15.68 -41.60
N PRO A 421 -4.45 -15.84 -41.43
CA PRO A 421 -5.07 -16.17 -40.13
C PRO A 421 -4.56 -17.50 -39.55
N ALA A 422 -4.13 -18.43 -40.41
CA ALA A 422 -3.59 -19.71 -40.00
C ALA A 422 -2.34 -19.60 -39.11
N ALA A 423 -1.56 -18.53 -39.25
CA ALA A 423 -0.37 -18.26 -38.44
C ALA A 423 -0.69 -18.03 -36.96
N LEU A 424 -1.96 -17.75 -36.62
CA LEU A 424 -2.40 -17.43 -35.26
C LEU A 424 -2.82 -18.67 -34.47
N TRP A 425 -3.10 -19.80 -35.12
CA TRP A 425 -3.50 -21.03 -34.43
C TRP A 425 -2.55 -21.48 -33.31
N PRO A 426 -1.22 -21.34 -33.44
CA PRO A 426 -0.30 -21.68 -32.34
C PRO A 426 -0.50 -20.82 -31.08
N LEU A 427 -1.16 -19.66 -31.15
CA LEU A 427 -1.49 -18.85 -29.97
C LEU A 427 -2.36 -19.62 -28.97
N CYS A 428 -3.27 -20.47 -29.44
CA CYS A 428 -4.15 -21.27 -28.59
C CYS A 428 -3.37 -22.19 -27.63
N PRO A 429 -2.53 -23.13 -28.11
CA PRO A 429 -1.72 -23.97 -27.22
C PRO A 429 -0.67 -23.18 -26.44
N MET A 430 -0.17 -22.05 -26.96
CA MET A 430 0.79 -21.20 -26.24
C MET A 430 0.17 -20.51 -25.02
N VAL A 431 -1.00 -19.90 -25.17
CA VAL A 431 -1.76 -19.28 -24.06
C VAL A 431 -2.14 -20.36 -23.04
N LEU A 432 -2.63 -21.51 -23.51
CA LEU A 432 -2.98 -22.62 -22.63
C LEU A 432 -1.77 -23.14 -21.86
N TYR A 433 -0.62 -23.35 -22.51
CA TYR A 433 0.63 -23.73 -21.86
C TYR A 433 1.02 -22.73 -20.77
N MET A 434 0.96 -21.43 -21.07
CA MET A 434 1.32 -20.38 -20.10
C MET A 434 0.42 -20.43 -18.86
N LEU A 435 -0.90 -20.51 -19.05
CA LEU A 435 -1.86 -20.58 -17.94
C LEU A 435 -1.71 -21.87 -17.13
N LEU A 436 -1.62 -23.03 -17.79
CA LEU A 436 -1.42 -24.31 -17.11
C LEU A 436 -0.10 -24.34 -16.33
N ARG A 437 0.98 -23.76 -16.88
CA ARG A 437 2.24 -23.63 -16.18
C ARG A 437 2.10 -22.78 -14.91
N ILE A 438 1.39 -21.65 -14.98
CA ILE A 438 1.13 -20.80 -13.81
C ILE A 438 0.36 -21.60 -12.75
N TRP A 439 -0.68 -22.35 -13.13
CA TRP A 439 -1.42 -23.22 -12.22
C TRP A 439 -0.54 -24.31 -11.58
N MET A 440 0.34 -24.94 -12.36
CA MET A 440 1.29 -25.92 -11.85
C MET A 440 2.29 -25.31 -10.86
N LEU A 441 2.75 -24.07 -11.09
CA LEU A 441 3.63 -23.36 -10.16
C LEU A 441 2.90 -22.93 -8.89
N ALA A 442 1.65 -22.46 -9.00
CA ALA A 442 0.80 -22.12 -7.87
C ALA A 442 0.58 -23.34 -6.97
N ARG A 443 0.23 -24.50 -7.55
CA ARG A 443 0.05 -25.77 -6.81
C ARG A 443 1.33 -26.29 -6.16
N ARG A 444 2.50 -25.89 -6.64
CA ARG A 444 3.81 -26.22 -6.05
C ARG A 444 4.25 -25.23 -4.97
N GLY A 445 3.44 -24.22 -4.64
CA GLY A 445 3.82 -23.14 -3.73
C GLY A 445 4.95 -22.25 -4.27
N ALA A 446 5.24 -22.28 -5.57
CA ALA A 446 6.37 -21.58 -6.20
C ALA A 446 5.98 -20.21 -6.78
N LEU A 447 4.72 -19.80 -6.63
CA LEU A 447 4.19 -18.52 -7.12
C LEU A 447 3.97 -17.56 -5.95
N HIS A 448 4.85 -16.58 -5.79
CA HIS A 448 4.81 -15.63 -4.67
C HIS A 448 4.40 -14.20 -5.06
N GLU A 449 4.30 -13.93 -6.36
CA GLU A 449 3.96 -12.61 -6.91
C GLU A 449 2.58 -12.65 -7.60
N ASP A 450 2.01 -11.48 -7.89
CA ASP A 450 0.76 -11.38 -8.64
C ASP A 450 0.93 -12.04 -10.02
N PRO A 451 -0.01 -12.89 -10.49
CA PRO A 451 0.19 -13.69 -11.71
C PRO A 451 0.47 -12.86 -12.97
N VAL A 452 -0.11 -11.65 -13.06
CA VAL A 452 0.16 -10.74 -14.19
C VAL A 452 1.58 -10.19 -14.12
N VAL A 453 2.06 -9.85 -12.93
CA VAL A 453 3.45 -9.39 -12.73
C VAL A 453 4.44 -10.54 -13.01
N PHE A 454 4.07 -11.77 -12.62
CA PHE A 454 4.85 -12.98 -12.92
C PHE A 454 5.03 -13.17 -14.43
N ILE A 455 3.95 -13.08 -15.22
CA ILE A 455 4.00 -13.21 -16.70
C ILE A 455 5.00 -12.21 -17.31
N MET A 456 5.10 -11.02 -16.75
CA MET A 456 5.95 -9.94 -17.26
C MET A 456 7.40 -10.01 -16.80
N ARG A 457 7.73 -10.88 -15.84
CA ARG A 457 9.10 -11.05 -15.30
C ARG A 457 9.71 -12.40 -15.64
N ASP A 458 8.89 -13.43 -15.74
CA ASP A 458 9.35 -14.78 -16.03
C ASP A 458 9.76 -14.90 -17.51
N TRP A 459 11.02 -15.25 -17.74
CA TRP A 459 11.60 -15.29 -19.08
C TRP A 459 10.88 -16.25 -20.04
N ARG A 460 10.29 -17.35 -19.52
CA ARG A 460 9.53 -18.31 -20.36
C ARG A 460 8.23 -17.68 -20.83
N SER A 461 7.54 -16.99 -19.92
CA SER A 461 6.31 -16.25 -20.23
C SER A 461 6.60 -15.11 -21.23
N ILE A 462 7.71 -14.38 -21.04
CA ILE A 462 8.17 -13.37 -22.00
C ILE A 462 8.48 -14.00 -23.37
N ALA A 463 9.20 -15.12 -23.42
CA ALA A 463 9.49 -15.83 -24.66
C ALA A 463 8.22 -16.29 -25.38
N THR A 464 7.23 -16.83 -24.65
CA THR A 464 5.93 -17.21 -25.20
C THR A 464 5.17 -15.99 -25.74
N MET A 465 5.13 -14.87 -25.02
CA MET A 465 4.51 -13.63 -25.50
C MET A 465 5.22 -13.06 -26.73
N ALA A 466 6.56 -13.05 -26.74
CA ALA A 466 7.34 -12.57 -27.87
C ALA A 466 7.10 -13.42 -29.13
N ALA A 467 7.12 -14.76 -28.99
CA ALA A 467 6.76 -15.66 -30.07
C ALA A 467 5.31 -15.43 -30.55
N GLY A 468 4.38 -15.19 -29.63
CA GLY A 468 3.00 -14.85 -29.98
C GLY A 468 2.89 -13.53 -30.76
N GLY A 469 3.61 -12.50 -30.35
CA GLY A 469 3.70 -11.23 -31.08
C GLY A 469 4.25 -11.40 -32.49
N VAL A 470 5.28 -12.25 -32.67
CA VAL A 470 5.81 -12.59 -33.99
C VAL A 470 4.74 -13.27 -34.86
N LEU A 471 3.96 -14.21 -34.30
CA LEU A 471 2.86 -14.86 -35.03
C LEU A 471 1.76 -13.87 -35.45
N VAL A 472 1.42 -12.92 -34.58
CA VAL A 472 0.48 -11.84 -34.90
C VAL A 472 1.02 -11.00 -36.06
N MET A 473 2.29 -10.59 -36.02
CA MET A 473 2.92 -9.84 -37.10
C MET A 473 2.97 -10.63 -38.43
N ILE A 474 3.31 -11.92 -38.38
CA ILE A 474 3.29 -12.80 -39.55
C ILE A 474 1.88 -12.91 -40.13
N GLY A 475 0.88 -13.10 -39.27
CA GLY A 475 -0.51 -13.17 -39.68
C GLY A 475 -0.98 -11.88 -40.35
N ALA A 476 -0.54 -10.73 -39.85
CA ALA A 476 -0.92 -9.41 -40.36
C ALA A 476 -0.30 -9.11 -41.73
N VAL A 477 1.03 -9.23 -41.83
CA VAL A 477 1.79 -8.86 -43.05
C VAL A 477 1.66 -9.91 -44.15
N GLY A 478 1.47 -11.18 -43.78
CA GLY A 478 1.59 -12.32 -44.71
C GLY A 478 3.05 -12.59 -45.08
N ILE A 479 3.42 -13.85 -45.21
CA ILE A 479 4.69 -14.23 -45.85
C ILE A 479 4.40 -14.28 -47.35
N GLN A 480 4.91 -13.33 -48.13
CA GLN A 480 4.92 -13.44 -49.59
C GLN A 480 5.93 -14.51 -50.04
#